data_AF-A0A3E4F457-F1
#
_entry.id   AF-A0A3E4F457-F1
#
_cell.length_a   1.000
_cell.length_b   1.000
_cell.length_c   1.000
_cell.angle_alpha   90.00
_cell.angle_beta   90.00
_cell.angle_gamma   90.00
#
_symmetry.space_group_name_H-M   'P 1'
#
loop_
_entity.id
_entity.type
_entity.pdbx_description
1 polymer ?
#
loop_
_entity_poly.entity_id
_entity_poly.type
_entity_poly.pdbx_seq_one_letter_code
_entity_poly.pdbx_strand_id
1 'polypeptide(L)'
;MTKNVLLDCFVQNLETERLNLGMTQAEFASKLEISVSTYKNIISRRTDKIDIMIAMQIYKLTGHFLYELFGNDNPEMECLKKFRLLNNRQKAYISSKIDFELEMMSHEQDSENMLDVLVLTGNMEDGMVLDSANEERIYCPEYIKKYGERLHCGIRITSNHLNPVYVRNDILGISKKPPRDGDTCILIHKPTGRAFIRKIQEGNPCQLLPINGYGDIITVDTNDHTDMGQWLKFGVVIAVLRR
;
A
#
# COMPACT_ATOMS: atom_id res chain seq x y z
N MET A 1 -8.39 -21.18 -7.69
CA MET A 1 -9.78 -20.69 -7.83
C MET A 1 -10.52 -21.55 -8.84
N THR A 2 -11.77 -21.96 -8.60
CA THR A 2 -12.52 -22.79 -9.56
C THR A 2 -13.22 -21.91 -10.61
N LYS A 3 -13.56 -22.48 -11.77
CA LYS A 3 -14.28 -21.78 -12.86
C LYS A 3 -15.57 -21.11 -12.38
N ASN A 4 -16.35 -21.81 -11.55
CA ASN A 4 -17.60 -21.27 -11.02
C ASN A 4 -17.33 -20.06 -10.10
N VAL A 5 -16.33 -20.13 -9.22
CA VAL A 5 -15.97 -18.99 -8.35
C VAL A 5 -15.57 -17.76 -9.16
N LEU A 6 -14.80 -17.94 -10.25
CA LEU A 6 -14.43 -16.83 -11.15
C LEU A 6 -15.65 -16.17 -11.80
N LEU A 7 -16.58 -16.96 -12.33
CA LEU A 7 -17.81 -16.45 -12.95
C LEU A 7 -18.71 -15.76 -11.92
N ASP A 8 -18.76 -16.27 -10.70
CA ASP A 8 -19.52 -15.69 -9.60
C ASP A 8 -18.97 -14.31 -9.22
N CYS A 9 -17.65 -14.19 -9.05
CA CYS A 9 -16.97 -12.93 -8.79
C CYS A 9 -17.18 -11.94 -9.94
N PHE A 10 -17.01 -12.39 -11.19
CA PHE A 10 -17.20 -11.54 -12.37
C PHE A 10 -18.59 -10.93 -12.44
N VAL A 11 -19.63 -11.74 -12.28
CA VAL A 11 -21.02 -11.27 -12.33
C VAL A 11 -21.33 -10.31 -11.19
N GLN A 12 -20.89 -10.64 -9.96
CA GLN A 12 -21.11 -9.79 -8.80
C GLN A 12 -20.42 -8.44 -8.95
N ASN A 13 -19.13 -8.44 -9.30
CA ASN A 13 -18.35 -7.22 -9.45
C ASN A 13 -18.86 -6.36 -10.62
N LEU A 14 -19.25 -6.98 -11.74
CA LEU A 14 -19.83 -6.26 -12.88
C LEU A 14 -21.17 -5.59 -12.53
N GLU A 15 -22.04 -6.29 -11.79
CA GLU A 15 -23.31 -5.69 -11.34
C GLU A 15 -23.10 -4.60 -10.28
N THR A 16 -22.14 -4.77 -9.36
CA THR A 16 -21.76 -3.73 -8.40
C THR A 16 -21.28 -2.48 -9.14
N GLU A 17 -20.41 -2.61 -10.13
CA GLU A 17 -19.93 -1.48 -10.92
C GLU A 17 -21.05 -0.81 -11.73
N ARG A 18 -21.95 -1.60 -12.32
CA ARG A 18 -23.15 -1.06 -12.98
C ARG A 18 -23.99 -0.21 -12.02
N LEU A 19 -24.20 -0.70 -10.79
CA LEU A 19 -24.95 0.00 -9.76
C LEU A 19 -24.22 1.26 -9.28
N ASN A 20 -22.90 1.22 -9.13
CA ASN A 20 -22.07 2.39 -8.79
C ASN A 20 -22.18 3.49 -9.85
N LEU A 21 -22.34 3.11 -11.12
CA LEU A 21 -22.58 4.03 -12.24
C LEU A 21 -24.04 4.50 -12.33
N GLY A 22 -24.95 3.99 -11.50
CA GLY A 22 -26.36 4.36 -11.48
C GLY A 22 -27.15 3.93 -12.72
N MET A 23 -26.66 2.95 -13.49
CA MET A 23 -27.25 2.53 -14.77
C MET A 23 -28.19 1.34 -14.60
N THR A 24 -29.27 1.28 -15.38
CA THR A 24 -30.08 0.06 -15.53
C THR A 24 -29.35 -1.00 -16.36
N GLN A 25 -29.79 -2.26 -16.29
CA GLN A 25 -29.21 -3.33 -17.12
C GLN A 25 -29.36 -3.06 -18.63
N ALA A 26 -30.44 -2.37 -19.04
CA ALA A 26 -30.66 -2.03 -20.44
C ALA A 26 -29.69 -0.95 -20.93
N GLU A 27 -29.50 0.11 -20.14
CA GLU A 27 -28.56 1.18 -20.44
C GLU A 27 -27.12 0.66 -20.47
N PHE A 28 -26.76 -0.16 -19.49
CA PHE A 28 -25.42 -0.75 -19.40
C PHE A 28 -25.16 -1.68 -20.59
N ALA A 29 -26.11 -2.56 -20.96
CA ALA A 29 -26.00 -3.40 -22.15
C ALA A 29 -25.82 -2.58 -23.43
N SER A 30 -26.57 -1.47 -23.58
CA SER A 30 -26.43 -0.56 -24.71
C SER A 30 -25.06 0.10 -24.76
N LYS A 31 -24.48 0.48 -23.62
CA LYS A 31 -23.12 1.05 -23.52
C LYS A 31 -22.03 0.03 -23.81
N LEU A 32 -22.29 -1.23 -23.53
CA LEU A 32 -21.44 -2.36 -23.93
C LEU A 32 -21.65 -2.78 -25.39
N GLU A 33 -22.50 -2.10 -26.14
CA GLU A 33 -22.82 -2.40 -27.55
C GLU A 33 -23.38 -3.83 -27.75
N ILE A 34 -24.10 -4.35 -26.76
CA ILE A 34 -24.72 -5.68 -26.80
C ILE A 34 -26.22 -5.60 -26.54
N SER A 35 -26.93 -6.66 -26.93
CA SER A 35 -28.35 -6.79 -26.61
C SER A 35 -28.57 -7.01 -25.11
N VAL A 36 -29.71 -6.57 -24.60
CA VAL A 36 -30.11 -6.80 -23.19
C VAL A 36 -30.21 -8.30 -22.88
N SER A 37 -30.60 -9.14 -23.86
CA SER A 37 -30.63 -10.59 -23.68
C SER A 37 -29.22 -11.18 -23.56
N THR A 38 -28.26 -10.70 -24.36
CA THR A 38 -26.84 -11.06 -24.22
C THR A 38 -26.33 -10.70 -22.84
N TYR A 39 -26.61 -9.48 -22.36
CA TYR A 39 -26.22 -9.05 -21.02
C TYR A 39 -26.83 -9.95 -19.93
N LYS A 40 -28.12 -10.25 -20.02
CA LYS A 40 -28.78 -11.18 -19.09
C LYS A 40 -28.19 -12.59 -19.13
N ASN A 41 -27.76 -13.09 -20.29
CA ASN A 41 -27.07 -14.38 -20.39
C ASN A 41 -25.72 -14.37 -19.68
N ILE A 42 -24.99 -13.24 -19.72
CA ILE A 42 -23.73 -13.05 -18.98
C ILE A 42 -24.01 -13.08 -17.47
N ILE A 43 -24.94 -12.25 -16.98
CA ILE A 43 -25.28 -12.17 -15.55
C ILE A 43 -25.85 -13.50 -15.01
N SER A 44 -26.64 -14.21 -15.82
CA SER A 44 -27.17 -15.53 -15.45
C SER A 44 -26.20 -16.70 -15.67
N ARG A 45 -24.94 -16.43 -16.03
CA ARG A 45 -23.88 -17.43 -16.22
C ARG A 45 -24.20 -18.47 -17.31
N ARG A 46 -25.07 -18.12 -18.25
CA ARG A 46 -25.40 -18.96 -19.42
C ARG A 46 -24.32 -18.91 -20.48
N THR A 47 -23.45 -17.91 -20.43
CA THR A 47 -22.21 -17.85 -21.20
C THR A 47 -21.02 -17.75 -20.27
N ASP A 48 -19.99 -18.52 -20.56
CA ASP A 48 -18.66 -18.44 -19.96
C ASP A 48 -17.63 -17.79 -20.89
N LYS A 49 -18.10 -17.32 -22.06
CA LYS A 49 -17.29 -16.61 -23.06
C LYS A 49 -17.73 -15.16 -23.13
N ILE A 50 -16.74 -14.27 -23.05
CA ILE A 50 -16.90 -12.83 -23.21
C ILE A 50 -16.09 -12.44 -24.44
N ASP A 51 -16.75 -11.75 -25.38
CA ASP A 51 -16.09 -11.21 -26.56
C ASP A 51 -15.07 -10.12 -26.14
N ILE A 52 -13.93 -10.06 -26.82
CA ILE A 52 -12.86 -9.09 -26.52
C ILE A 52 -13.35 -7.64 -26.61
N MET A 53 -14.30 -7.34 -27.49
CA MET A 53 -14.92 -6.03 -27.62
C MET A 53 -15.71 -5.68 -26.36
N ILE A 54 -16.45 -6.63 -25.79
CA ILE A 54 -17.18 -6.43 -24.53
C ILE A 54 -16.19 -6.15 -23.41
N ALA A 55 -15.10 -6.90 -23.31
CA ALA A 55 -14.07 -6.67 -22.30
C ALA A 55 -13.45 -5.26 -22.40
N MET A 56 -13.18 -4.78 -23.62
CA MET A 56 -12.68 -3.42 -23.85
C MET A 56 -13.72 -2.36 -23.48
N GLN A 57 -15.00 -2.56 -23.82
CA GLN A 57 -16.07 -1.62 -23.47
C GLN A 57 -16.30 -1.56 -21.96
N ILE A 58 -16.24 -2.70 -21.26
CA ILE A 58 -16.29 -2.75 -19.80
C ILE A 58 -15.19 -1.86 -19.22
N TYR A 59 -13.93 -2.02 -19.67
CA TYR A 59 -12.83 -1.19 -19.19
C TYR A 59 -13.05 0.31 -19.45
N LYS A 60 -13.53 0.68 -20.64
CA LYS A 60 -13.83 2.09 -20.96
C LYS A 60 -14.92 2.67 -20.08
N LEU A 61 -15.91 1.87 -19.69
CA LEU A 61 -17.04 2.31 -18.88
C LEU A 61 -16.72 2.37 -17.38
N THR A 62 -16.04 1.34 -16.87
CA THR A 62 -15.83 1.16 -15.42
C THR A 62 -14.43 1.54 -14.97
N GLY A 63 -13.46 1.64 -15.88
CA GLY A 63 -12.04 1.80 -15.56
C GLY A 63 -11.38 0.53 -14.99
N HIS A 64 -12.13 -0.56 -14.82
CA HIS A 64 -11.66 -1.81 -14.25
C HIS A 64 -11.20 -2.78 -15.34
N PHE A 65 -10.03 -3.38 -15.15
CA PHE A 65 -9.59 -4.46 -15.99
C PHE A 65 -10.41 -5.72 -15.73
N LEU A 66 -10.50 -6.58 -16.74
CA LEU A 66 -11.32 -7.78 -16.68
C LEU A 66 -10.92 -8.72 -15.53
N TYR A 67 -9.62 -8.84 -15.23
CA TYR A 67 -9.13 -9.67 -14.14
C TYR A 67 -9.47 -9.11 -12.74
N GLU A 68 -9.67 -7.80 -12.59
CA GLU A 68 -10.15 -7.19 -11.33
C GLU A 68 -11.58 -7.67 -11.07
N LEU A 69 -12.40 -7.76 -12.12
CA LEU A 69 -13.77 -8.26 -12.01
C LEU A 69 -13.82 -9.75 -11.66
N PHE A 70 -12.83 -10.55 -12.08
CA PHE A 70 -12.73 -11.95 -11.70
C PHE A 70 -12.31 -12.18 -10.24
N GLY A 71 -12.06 -11.14 -9.45
CA GLY A 71 -11.64 -11.26 -8.05
C GLY A 71 -10.20 -11.75 -7.90
N ASN A 72 -9.37 -11.54 -8.92
CA ASN A 72 -7.96 -11.88 -8.87
C ASN A 72 -7.16 -10.68 -8.35
N ASP A 73 -7.14 -10.51 -7.03
CA ASP A 73 -6.35 -9.47 -6.38
C ASP A 73 -4.90 -9.98 -6.22
N ASN A 74 -3.97 -9.31 -6.89
CA ASN A 74 -2.54 -9.49 -6.68
C ASN A 74 -1.90 -8.18 -6.14
N PRO A 75 -0.71 -8.24 -5.51
CA PRO A 75 -0.06 -7.06 -4.95
C PRO A 75 0.22 -5.96 -5.98
N GLU A 76 0.52 -6.34 -7.22
CA GLU A 76 0.73 -5.40 -8.33
C GLU A 76 -0.52 -4.57 -8.62
N MET A 77 -1.70 -5.21 -8.52
CA MET A 77 -2.97 -4.55 -8.76
C MET A 77 -3.32 -3.55 -7.69
N GLU A 78 -3.05 -3.89 -6.43
CA GLU A 78 -3.20 -2.95 -5.33
C GLU A 78 -2.29 -1.73 -5.50
N CYS A 79 -1.10 -1.91 -6.07
CA CYS A 79 -0.21 -0.80 -6.42
C CYS A 79 -0.79 0.05 -7.56
N LEU A 80 -1.30 -0.59 -8.63
CA LEU A 80 -1.89 0.10 -9.77
C LEU A 80 -3.18 0.86 -9.41
N LYS A 81 -4.05 0.28 -8.58
CA LYS A 81 -5.24 0.94 -8.02
C LYS A 81 -4.86 2.23 -7.29
N LYS A 82 -3.83 2.19 -6.43
CA LYS A 82 -3.30 3.39 -5.75
C LYS A 82 -2.69 4.40 -6.72
N PHE A 83 -1.92 3.94 -7.70
CA PHE A 83 -1.32 4.81 -8.73
C PHE A 83 -2.39 5.56 -9.52
N ARG A 84 -3.52 4.92 -9.83
CA ARG A 84 -4.65 5.55 -10.56
C ARG A 84 -5.28 6.72 -9.80
N LEU A 85 -5.32 6.67 -8.47
CA LEU A 85 -5.87 7.72 -7.60
C LEU A 85 -4.98 8.98 -7.55
N LEU A 86 -3.72 8.88 -7.98
CA LEU A 86 -2.79 10.01 -7.99
C LEU A 86 -3.12 11.02 -9.10
N ASN A 87 -2.80 12.30 -8.86
CA ASN A 87 -2.87 13.33 -9.90
C ASN A 87 -1.72 13.17 -10.91
N ASN A 88 -1.81 13.84 -12.06
CA ASN A 88 -0.82 13.69 -13.15
C ASN A 88 0.61 14.04 -12.71
N ARG A 89 0.79 15.04 -11.85
CA ARG A 89 2.12 15.41 -11.31
C ARG A 89 2.70 14.29 -10.44
N GLN A 90 1.89 13.72 -9.56
CA GLN A 90 2.29 12.60 -8.70
C GLN A 90 2.60 11.34 -9.52
N LYS A 91 1.79 11.04 -10.54
CA LYS A 91 2.04 9.93 -11.48
C LYS A 91 3.39 10.11 -12.17
N ALA A 92 3.66 11.28 -12.74
CA ALA A 92 4.93 11.57 -13.39
C ALA A 92 6.14 11.40 -12.45
N TYR A 93 6.01 11.87 -11.19
CA TYR A 93 7.05 11.69 -10.19
C TYR A 93 7.33 10.22 -9.88
N ILE A 94 6.29 9.42 -9.61
CA ILE A 94 6.44 7.99 -9.32
C ILE A 94 6.95 7.22 -10.54
N SER A 95 6.47 7.54 -11.75
CA SER A 95 7.00 6.95 -12.99
C SER A 95 8.49 7.25 -13.17
N SER A 96 8.91 8.48 -12.94
CA SER A 96 10.34 8.85 -13.02
C SER A 96 11.19 8.09 -12.00
N LYS A 97 10.64 7.78 -10.81
CA LYS A 97 11.31 6.94 -9.81
C LYS A 97 11.42 5.49 -10.27
N ILE A 98 10.39 4.94 -10.89
CA ILE A 98 10.46 3.59 -11.48
C ILE A 98 11.52 3.54 -12.58
N ASP A 99 11.54 4.53 -13.48
CA ASP A 99 12.54 4.59 -14.56
C ASP A 99 13.97 4.70 -13.99
N PHE A 100 14.15 5.48 -12.92
CA PHE A 100 15.43 5.59 -12.22
C PHE A 100 15.89 4.23 -11.64
N GLU A 101 15.00 3.52 -10.93
CA GLU A 101 15.31 2.19 -10.39
C GLU A 101 15.68 1.18 -11.50
N LEU A 102 14.93 1.19 -12.61
CA LEU A 102 15.16 0.28 -13.73
C LEU A 102 16.46 0.57 -14.47
N GLU A 103 16.75 1.83 -14.78
CA GLU A 103 17.87 2.21 -15.66
C GLU A 103 19.19 2.40 -14.92
N MET A 104 19.16 2.85 -13.66
CA MET A 104 20.38 3.15 -12.90
C MET A 104 20.71 2.06 -11.89
N MET A 105 19.70 1.56 -11.17
CA MET A 105 19.94 0.72 -9.99
C MET A 105 20.02 -0.77 -10.34
N SER A 106 19.43 -1.20 -11.46
CA SER A 106 19.54 -2.58 -11.96
C SER A 106 20.96 -2.94 -12.43
N HIS A 107 21.79 -1.94 -12.74
CA HIS A 107 23.17 -2.11 -13.18
C HIS A 107 24.20 -2.03 -12.04
N GLU A 108 23.75 -1.81 -10.80
CA GLU A 108 24.65 -1.80 -9.64
C GLU A 108 25.16 -3.21 -9.32
N GLN A 109 26.44 -3.32 -8.99
CA GLN A 109 27.02 -4.59 -8.55
C GLN A 109 26.43 -5.01 -7.20
N ASP A 110 25.97 -6.26 -7.13
CA ASP A 110 25.41 -6.85 -5.91
C ASP A 110 24.19 -6.09 -5.34
N SER A 111 23.34 -5.59 -6.25
CA SER A 111 22.13 -4.83 -5.93
C SER A 111 21.17 -5.56 -4.97
N GLU A 112 21.15 -6.90 -5.01
CA GLU A 112 20.36 -7.74 -4.09
C GLU A 112 20.78 -7.55 -2.62
N ASN A 113 22.02 -7.13 -2.36
CA ASN A 113 22.56 -6.87 -1.02
C ASN A 113 22.56 -5.39 -0.61
N MET A 114 21.91 -4.53 -1.40
CA MET A 114 21.74 -3.11 -1.10
C MET A 114 20.36 -2.85 -0.48
N LEU A 115 20.31 -1.96 0.50
CA LEU A 115 19.07 -1.49 1.12
C LEU A 115 18.88 0.00 0.85
N ASP A 116 17.71 0.38 0.34
CA ASP A 116 17.32 1.78 0.19
C ASP A 116 16.88 2.33 1.54
N VAL A 117 17.51 3.42 1.96
CA VAL A 117 17.36 4.04 3.28
C VAL A 117 16.91 5.48 3.11
N LEU A 118 15.74 5.78 3.69
CA LEU A 118 15.25 7.14 3.80
C LEU A 118 15.96 7.86 4.94
N VAL A 119 16.55 9.01 4.63
CA VAL A 119 17.19 9.90 5.58
C VAL A 119 16.32 11.15 5.69
N LEU A 120 15.60 11.26 6.80
CA LEU A 120 14.65 12.35 7.03
C LEU A 120 15.39 13.58 7.53
N THR A 121 15.12 14.74 6.94
CA THR A 121 15.80 15.99 7.31
C THR A 121 15.25 16.62 8.59
N GLY A 122 13.99 16.32 8.92
CA GLY A 122 13.32 16.84 10.11
C GLY A 122 13.82 16.24 11.43
N ASN A 123 13.58 16.96 12.53
CA ASN A 123 13.80 16.42 13.87
C ASN A 123 12.81 15.27 14.14
N MET A 124 13.32 14.12 14.55
CA MET A 124 12.52 12.94 14.88
C MET A 124 11.90 13.02 16.28
N GLU A 125 11.43 14.20 16.66
CA GLU A 125 10.66 14.40 17.89
C GLU A 125 9.29 13.71 17.78
N ASP A 126 8.55 13.71 18.90
CA ASP A 126 7.24 13.11 18.91
C ASP A 126 6.27 13.87 17.99
N GLY A 127 5.72 13.18 16.98
CA GLY A 127 4.92 13.83 15.94
C GLY A 127 5.75 14.58 14.90
N MET A 128 6.87 13.99 14.48
CA MET A 128 7.77 14.48 13.43
C MET A 128 7.03 14.93 12.17
N VAL A 129 7.41 16.10 11.65
CA VAL A 129 6.94 16.59 10.35
C VAL A 129 7.74 15.90 9.24
N LEU A 130 7.04 15.27 8.30
CA LEU A 130 7.63 14.69 7.09
C LEU A 130 7.62 15.72 5.96
N ASP A 131 8.62 16.60 5.92
CA ASP A 131 8.74 17.67 4.93
C ASP A 131 9.69 17.32 3.79
N SER A 132 10.87 16.80 4.10
CA SER A 132 11.87 16.38 3.13
C SER A 132 12.69 15.18 3.60
N ALA A 133 13.22 14.47 2.61
CA ALA A 133 14.09 13.33 2.80
C ALA A 133 15.06 13.23 1.62
N ASN A 134 16.23 12.65 1.87
CA ASN A 134 17.08 12.08 0.83
C ASN A 134 17.11 10.56 0.95
N GLU A 135 17.47 9.89 -0.14
CA GLU A 135 17.62 8.44 -0.21
C GLU A 135 19.11 8.10 -0.24
N GLU A 136 19.49 7.13 0.59
CA GLU A 136 20.83 6.56 0.61
C GLU A 136 20.75 5.06 0.34
N ARG A 137 21.72 4.53 -0.39
CA ARG A 137 21.84 3.10 -0.61
C ARG A 137 22.93 2.50 0.27
N ILE A 138 22.57 1.48 1.03
CA ILE A 138 23.44 0.91 2.06
C ILE A 138 23.64 -0.57 1.81
N TYR A 139 24.89 -0.96 1.57
CA TYR A 139 25.30 -2.36 1.45
C TYR A 139 25.16 -3.08 2.80
N CYS A 140 24.25 -4.05 2.93
CA CYS A 140 24.01 -4.78 4.19
C CYS A 140 23.66 -6.27 3.99
N PRO A 141 24.58 -7.07 3.41
CA PRO A 141 24.33 -8.46 3.03
C PRO A 141 23.93 -9.34 4.22
N GLU A 142 24.47 -9.10 5.42
CA GLU A 142 24.15 -9.90 6.62
C GLU A 142 22.68 -9.76 7.03
N TYR A 143 22.14 -8.54 6.93
CA TYR A 143 20.75 -8.27 7.28
C TYR A 143 19.82 -8.80 6.19
N ILE A 144 20.20 -8.65 4.92
CA ILE A 144 19.42 -9.19 3.80
C ILE A 144 19.41 -10.72 3.84
N LYS A 145 20.54 -11.37 4.13
CA LYS A 145 20.59 -12.83 4.34
C LYS A 145 19.71 -13.29 5.49
N LYS A 146 19.62 -12.51 6.58
CA LYS A 146 18.84 -12.87 7.77
C LYS A 146 17.34 -12.64 7.61
N TYR A 147 16.94 -11.52 7.02
CA TYR A 147 15.54 -11.09 6.95
C TYR A 147 14.91 -11.32 5.56
N GLY A 148 15.72 -11.45 4.52
CA GLY A 148 15.30 -11.66 3.13
C GLY A 148 14.30 -10.62 2.67
N GLU A 149 13.30 -11.08 1.93
CA GLU A 149 12.17 -10.29 1.41
C GLU A 149 11.34 -9.57 2.49
N ARG A 150 11.55 -9.84 3.79
CA ARG A 150 10.83 -9.15 4.86
C ARG A 150 11.41 -7.77 5.16
N LEU A 151 12.66 -7.50 4.79
CA LEU A 151 13.31 -6.21 4.94
C LEU A 151 13.12 -5.41 3.64
N HIS A 152 12.22 -4.43 3.67
CA HIS A 152 11.78 -3.74 2.45
C HIS A 152 12.52 -2.42 2.22
N CYS A 153 12.84 -1.69 3.28
CA CYS A 153 13.61 -0.44 3.24
C CYS A 153 14.15 -0.10 4.63
N GLY A 154 14.99 0.93 4.72
CA GLY A 154 15.45 1.48 6.00
C GLY A 154 15.00 2.93 6.23
N ILE A 155 15.01 3.34 7.50
CA ILE A 155 14.95 4.77 7.89
C ILE A 155 16.13 5.07 8.81
N ARG A 156 16.93 6.07 8.47
CA ARG A 156 18.05 6.53 9.29
C ARG A 156 17.56 7.44 10.40
N ILE A 157 18.03 7.20 11.62
CA ILE A 157 17.78 8.08 12.77
C ILE A 157 18.69 9.30 12.69
N THR A 158 18.10 10.49 12.56
CA THR A 158 18.85 11.73 12.34
C THR A 158 18.99 12.61 13.58
N SER A 159 18.23 12.33 14.65
CA SER A 159 18.21 13.11 15.91
C SER A 159 18.27 12.22 17.16
N ASN A 160 18.48 12.84 18.33
CA ASN A 160 18.62 12.14 19.62
C ASN A 160 17.29 11.89 20.36
N HIS A 161 16.14 12.28 19.79
CA HIS A 161 14.84 12.22 20.48
C HIS A 161 14.33 10.80 20.76
N LEU A 162 14.93 9.77 20.16
CA LEU A 162 14.55 8.36 20.34
C LEU A 162 15.48 7.62 21.32
N ASN A 163 16.45 8.31 21.94
CA ASN A 163 17.33 7.78 22.96
C ASN A 163 16.50 7.36 24.20
N PRO A 164 16.83 6.24 24.89
CA PRO A 164 17.94 5.30 24.64
C PRO A 164 17.64 4.16 23.68
N VAL A 165 16.42 4.09 23.14
CA VAL A 165 15.95 2.95 22.34
C VAL A 165 16.67 2.90 20.99
N TYR A 166 16.71 4.04 20.30
CA TYR A 166 17.46 4.21 19.07
C TYR A 166 18.39 5.41 19.20
N VAL A 167 19.62 5.24 18.73
CA VAL A 167 20.63 6.30 18.75
C VAL A 167 20.78 6.92 17.37
N ARG A 168 21.31 8.14 17.34
CA ARG A 168 21.60 8.84 16.09
C ARG A 168 22.48 7.97 15.19
N ASN A 169 22.16 7.95 13.90
CA ASN A 169 22.73 7.14 12.83
C ASN A 169 22.32 5.66 12.79
N ASP A 170 21.57 5.16 13.77
CA ASP A 170 20.92 3.85 13.63
C ASP A 170 20.06 3.83 12.36
N ILE A 171 20.01 2.68 11.68
CA ILE A 171 19.08 2.47 10.56
C ILE A 171 18.04 1.46 11.01
N LEU A 172 16.78 1.91 11.03
CA LEU A 172 15.65 1.05 11.32
C LEU A 172 15.26 0.27 10.07
N GLY A 173 15.40 -1.05 10.09
CA GLY A 173 14.96 -1.93 9.02
C GLY A 173 13.44 -2.12 9.08
N ILE A 174 12.75 -1.78 8.00
CA ILE A 174 11.28 -1.70 7.93
C ILE A 174 10.72 -2.86 7.13
N SER A 175 9.64 -3.44 7.66
CA SER A 175 8.81 -4.44 7.02
C SER A 175 7.41 -3.93 6.73
N LYS A 176 6.85 -4.23 5.56
CA LYS A 176 5.46 -3.91 5.22
C LYS A 176 4.44 -4.91 5.77
N LYS A 177 4.88 -5.88 6.59
CA LYS A 177 4.00 -6.86 7.25
C LYS A 177 2.86 -6.18 8.05
N PRO A 178 1.73 -6.86 8.29
CA PRO A 178 0.76 -6.45 9.30
C PRO A 178 1.42 -6.36 10.67
N PRO A 179 1.19 -5.28 11.45
CA PRO A 179 1.65 -5.19 12.83
C PRO A 179 0.98 -6.23 13.72
N ARG A 180 1.64 -6.56 14.82
CA ARG A 180 1.12 -7.38 15.90
C ARG A 180 1.31 -6.67 17.23
N ASP A 181 0.64 -7.14 18.26
CA ASP A 181 0.89 -6.69 19.63
C ASP A 181 2.40 -6.67 19.95
N GLY A 182 2.85 -5.54 20.50
CA GLY A 182 4.24 -5.29 20.85
C GLY A 182 5.17 -4.88 19.70
N ASP A 183 4.75 -4.95 18.43
CA ASP A 183 5.55 -4.47 17.30
C ASP A 183 5.77 -2.95 17.40
N THR A 184 6.97 -2.49 17.03
CA THR A 184 7.25 -1.06 16.85
C THR A 184 6.90 -0.65 15.43
N CYS A 185 6.04 0.34 15.28
CA CYS A 185 5.49 0.78 14.00
C CYS A 185 5.81 2.25 13.73
N ILE A 186 5.91 2.56 12.44
CA ILE A 186 5.97 3.93 11.94
C ILE A 186 4.60 4.25 11.35
N LEU A 187 3.93 5.24 11.94
CA LEU A 187 2.55 5.60 11.67
C LEU A 187 2.49 7.08 11.29
N ILE A 188 1.68 7.43 10.31
CA ILE A 188 1.49 8.81 9.86
C ILE A 188 0.03 9.18 10.08
N HIS A 189 -0.21 10.24 10.84
CA HIS A 189 -1.54 10.78 11.08
C HIS A 189 -1.94 11.68 9.93
N LYS A 190 -2.79 11.18 9.01
CA LYS A 190 -3.15 11.84 7.75
C LYS A 190 -3.66 13.28 7.93
N PRO A 191 -4.53 13.60 8.91
CA PRO A 191 -5.02 14.97 9.10
C PRO A 191 -3.92 15.99 9.42
N THR A 192 -2.91 15.57 10.20
CA THR A 192 -1.83 16.47 10.63
C THR A 192 -0.55 16.35 9.79
N GLY A 193 -0.41 15.28 9.01
CA GLY A 193 0.82 14.94 8.29
C GLY A 193 1.99 14.50 9.18
N ARG A 194 1.77 14.35 10.50
CA ARG A 194 2.81 14.00 11.47
C ARG A 194 3.08 12.50 11.51
N ALA A 195 4.34 12.14 11.64
CA ALA A 195 4.81 10.77 11.78
C ALA A 195 5.18 10.45 13.23
N PHE A 196 4.85 9.24 13.65
CA PHE A 196 5.05 8.73 15.00
C PHE A 196 5.71 7.37 14.94
N ILE A 197 6.69 7.14 15.82
CA ILE A 197 7.27 5.82 16.06
C ILE A 197 6.70 5.33 17.38
N ARG A 198 5.92 4.25 17.32
CA ARG A 198 5.10 3.78 18.44
C ARG A 198 5.16 2.27 18.59
N LYS A 199 5.17 1.80 19.84
CA LYS A 199 4.92 0.39 20.14
C LYS A 199 3.41 0.18 20.20
N ILE A 200 2.92 -0.78 19.42
CA ILE A 200 1.51 -1.14 19.44
C ILE A 200 1.23 -1.98 20.68
N GLN A 201 0.15 -1.62 21.38
CA GLN A 201 -0.48 -2.46 22.39
C GLN A 201 -1.91 -2.75 21.92
N GLU A 202 -2.18 -4.01 21.62
CA GLU A 202 -3.50 -4.47 21.22
C GLU A 202 -4.49 -4.34 22.38
N GLY A 203 -5.70 -3.93 22.05
CA GLY A 203 -6.76 -3.59 22.99
C GLY A 203 -7.86 -2.86 22.25
N ASN A 204 -8.95 -2.57 22.95
CA ASN A 204 -9.99 -1.72 22.41
C ASN A 204 -10.34 -0.63 23.43
N PRO A 205 -9.87 0.62 23.25
CA PRO A 205 -9.09 1.10 22.10
C PRO A 205 -7.64 0.54 22.08
N CYS A 206 -7.06 0.46 20.88
CA CYS A 206 -5.66 0.12 20.70
C CYS A 206 -4.78 1.29 21.18
N GLN A 207 -3.69 0.99 21.87
CA GLN A 207 -2.78 2.01 22.38
C GLN A 207 -1.48 2.03 21.57
N LEU A 208 -1.06 3.22 21.18
CA LEU A 208 0.19 3.50 20.51
C LEU A 208 1.11 4.19 21.52
N LEU A 209 2.02 3.41 22.10
CA LEU A 209 2.89 3.86 23.18
C LEU A 209 4.18 4.50 22.63
N PRO A 210 4.66 5.62 23.18
CA PRO A 210 5.97 6.16 22.85
C PRO A 210 7.06 5.13 23.19
N ILE A 211 7.97 4.90 22.26
CA ILE A 211 8.96 3.80 22.39
C ILE A 211 9.97 4.04 23.52
N ASN A 212 10.31 5.29 23.81
CA ASN A 212 11.29 5.69 24.81
C ASN A 212 10.64 6.32 26.05
N GLY A 213 9.31 6.24 26.17
CA GLY A 213 8.56 6.85 27.27
C GLY A 213 8.40 8.36 27.18
N TYR A 214 8.83 9.02 26.09
CA TYR A 214 8.63 10.44 25.85
C TYR A 214 7.55 10.68 24.78
N GLY A 215 6.57 11.54 25.10
CA GLY A 215 5.43 11.84 24.24
C GLY A 215 4.12 11.24 24.76
N ASP A 216 3.02 11.54 24.07
CA ASP A 216 1.68 11.14 24.49
C ASP A 216 1.33 9.73 23.99
N ILE A 217 0.57 9.00 24.82
CA ILE A 217 -0.08 7.76 24.41
C ILE A 217 -1.24 8.12 23.50
N ILE A 218 -1.24 7.56 22.29
CA ILE A 218 -2.30 7.78 21.32
C ILE A 218 -3.22 6.58 21.35
N THR A 219 -4.52 6.81 21.55
CA THR A 219 -5.54 5.76 21.50
C THR A 219 -6.22 5.78 20.14
N VAL A 220 -6.35 4.61 19.53
CA VAL A 220 -7.07 4.42 18.26
C VAL A 220 -8.20 3.42 18.50
N ASP A 221 -9.44 3.84 18.26
CA ASP A 221 -10.59 2.95 18.35
C ASP A 221 -10.60 1.99 17.16
N THR A 222 -10.38 0.71 17.42
CA THR A 222 -10.35 -0.34 16.40
C THR A 222 -11.73 -0.70 15.86
N ASN A 223 -12.80 -0.27 16.53
CA ASN A 223 -14.17 -0.45 16.07
C ASN A 223 -14.67 0.74 15.23
N ASP A 224 -13.96 1.88 15.24
CA ASP A 224 -14.30 3.05 14.45
C ASP A 224 -13.47 3.10 13.16
N HIS A 225 -14.11 2.77 12.03
CA HIS A 225 -13.49 2.86 10.71
C HIS A 225 -13.03 4.28 10.35
N THR A 226 -13.67 5.32 10.90
CA THR A 226 -13.28 6.70 10.63
C THR A 226 -11.99 7.05 11.36
N ASP A 227 -11.84 6.64 12.61
CA ASP A 227 -10.61 6.83 13.39
C ASP A 227 -9.44 6.04 12.77
N MET A 228 -9.65 4.73 12.52
CA MET A 228 -8.65 3.92 11.81
C MET A 228 -8.27 4.51 10.44
N GLY A 229 -9.24 5.10 9.75
CA GLY A 229 -9.06 5.76 8.46
C GLY A 229 -8.14 6.97 8.49
N GLN A 230 -7.90 7.59 9.65
CA GLN A 230 -6.99 8.73 9.81
C GLN A 230 -5.52 8.33 9.82
N TRP A 231 -5.20 7.05 9.98
CA TRP A 231 -3.83 6.58 10.11
C TRP A 231 -3.33 5.91 8.84
N LEU A 232 -2.10 6.26 8.45
CA LEU A 232 -1.34 5.55 7.42
C LEU A 232 -0.22 4.76 8.12
N LYS A 233 -0.24 3.44 7.97
CA LYS A 233 0.85 2.59 8.43
C LYS A 233 1.99 2.60 7.40
N PHE A 234 3.12 3.18 7.76
CA PHE A 234 4.32 3.11 6.92
C PHE A 234 4.96 1.72 6.99
N GLY A 235 5.13 1.14 8.18
CA GLY A 235 5.67 -0.21 8.34
C GLY A 235 6.04 -0.56 9.78
N VAL A 236 6.54 -1.77 9.96
CA VAL A 236 6.99 -2.33 11.24
C VAL A 236 8.52 -2.38 11.28
N VAL A 237 9.12 -1.94 12.38
CA VAL A 237 10.56 -2.05 12.61
C VAL A 237 10.90 -3.49 12.98
N ILE A 238 11.75 -4.15 12.18
CA ILE A 238 12.13 -5.57 12.37
C ILE A 238 13.64 -5.77 12.64
N ALA A 239 14.44 -4.74 12.40
CA ALA A 239 15.88 -4.74 12.60
C ALA A 239 16.39 -3.35 12.96
N VAL A 240 17.54 -3.31 13.63
CA VAL A 240 18.31 -2.07 13.84
C VAL A 240 19.73 -2.36 13.37
N LEU A 241 20.20 -1.60 12.39
CA LEU A 241 21.57 -1.63 11.93
C LEU A 241 22.30 -0.51 12.66
N ARG A 242 23.23 -0.88 13.53
CA ARG A 242 24.10 0.07 14.25
C ARG A 242 25.36 0.26 13.43
N ARG A 243 25.63 1.50 13.01
CA ARG A 243 26.84 1.88 12.27
C ARG A 243 27.51 3.07 12.93
#